data_AF-A0A2T5NGH2-F1
#
_entry.id   AF-A0A2T5NGH2-F1
#
_cell.length_a   1.000
_cell.length_b   1.000
_cell.length_c   1.000
_cell.angle_alpha   90.00
_cell.angle_beta   90.00
_cell.angle_gamma   90.00
#
_symmetry.space_group_name_H-M   'P 1'
#
loop_
_entity.id
_entity.type
_entity.pdbx_description
1 polymer ?
#
loop_
_entity_poly.entity_id
_entity_poly.type
_entity_poly.pdbx_seq_one_letter_code
_entity_poly.pdbx_strand_id
1 'polypeptide(L)'
;MSQALPPRRHYRPKPHETQATQLPFVRYLPQRGQPHHWQMPPADDYVDACAYGRECAAHLAQYLKDNLERHNRGLLGKIAYDIDFRDPHHARGYWVGFFNYAEQLMVLGALRCDVFQHVDSVHAMQRALIAKTELEGKTPGRNS
;
A
#
# COMPACT_ATOMS: atom_id res chain seq x y z
N MET A 1 -7.18 17.97 -21.28
CA MET A 1 -6.52 18.83 -20.28
C MET A 1 -5.79 17.90 -19.33
N SER A 2 -4.55 18.20 -18.95
CA SER A 2 -3.77 17.29 -18.09
C SER A 2 -4.33 17.25 -16.68
N GLN A 3 -4.54 16.04 -16.15
CA GLN A 3 -5.03 15.85 -14.79
C GLN A 3 -4.05 16.39 -13.75
N ALA A 4 -4.54 17.18 -12.78
CA ALA A 4 -3.71 17.71 -11.71
C ALA A 4 -3.26 16.57 -10.76
N LEU A 5 -1.96 16.53 -10.48
CA LEU A 5 -1.37 15.56 -9.56
C LEU A 5 -1.62 15.94 -8.09
N PRO A 6 -1.75 14.97 -7.17
CA PRO A 6 -1.90 15.25 -5.76
C PRO A 6 -0.64 15.95 -5.21
N PRO A 7 -0.78 16.90 -4.27
CA PRO A 7 0.35 17.61 -3.70
C PRO A 7 1.18 16.70 -2.78
N ARG A 8 2.49 16.62 -3.07
CA ARG A 8 3.47 15.87 -2.29
C ARG A 8 3.52 16.35 -0.84
N ARG A 9 3.62 15.40 0.10
CA ARG A 9 3.70 15.70 1.54
C ARG A 9 4.37 14.58 2.33
N HIS A 10 4.83 14.93 3.52
CA HIS A 10 5.20 13.96 4.56
C HIS A 10 3.96 13.53 5.35
N TYR A 11 3.96 12.27 5.77
CA TYR A 11 2.87 11.63 6.49
C TYR A 11 3.22 11.44 7.95
N ARG A 12 3.63 12.52 8.62
CA ARG A 12 3.97 12.45 10.05
C ARG A 12 2.70 12.11 10.83
N PRO A 13 2.70 11.05 11.64
CA PRO A 13 1.55 10.74 12.48
C PRO A 13 1.37 11.85 13.50
N LYS A 14 0.21 12.53 13.47
CA LYS A 14 -0.24 13.25 14.67
C LYS A 14 -0.65 12.20 15.71
N PRO A 15 -0.52 12.49 17.01
CA PRO A 15 -1.11 11.63 18.03
C PRO A 15 -2.58 11.36 17.67
N HIS A 16 -2.95 10.08 17.55
CA HIS A 16 -4.30 9.59 17.20
C HIS A 16 -4.77 9.67 15.73
N GLU A 17 -3.98 10.20 14.78
CA GLU A 17 -4.32 10.10 13.35
C GLU A 17 -3.81 8.77 12.78
N THR A 18 -4.66 7.73 12.86
CA THR A 18 -4.36 6.39 12.34
C THR A 18 -4.74 6.16 10.89
N GLN A 19 -5.17 7.19 10.16
CA GLN A 19 -5.99 6.92 8.99
C GLN A 19 -5.18 6.94 7.69
N ALA A 20 -5.21 5.81 6.97
CA ALA A 20 -4.76 5.70 5.59
C ALA A 20 -5.49 6.68 4.64
N THR A 21 -6.57 7.35 5.10
CA THR A 21 -7.26 8.45 4.40
C THR A 21 -6.38 9.66 4.11
N GLN A 22 -5.19 9.75 4.71
CA GLN A 22 -4.19 10.71 4.29
C GLN A 22 -3.68 10.40 2.87
N LEU A 23 -3.78 9.18 2.36
CA LEU A 23 -3.38 8.90 0.98
C LEU A 23 -4.39 9.53 0.00
N PRO A 24 -3.93 10.15 -1.10
CA PRO A 24 -4.78 10.96 -1.97
C PRO A 24 -5.87 10.14 -2.68
N PHE A 25 -5.73 8.81 -2.71
CA PHE A 25 -6.64 7.86 -3.35
C PHE A 25 -7.45 7.00 -2.34
N VAL A 26 -7.43 7.35 -1.05
CA VAL A 26 -8.21 6.64 -0.01
C VAL A 26 -9.36 7.54 0.46
N ARG A 27 -10.59 7.01 0.50
CA ARG A 27 -11.80 7.76 0.92
C ARG A 27 -12.74 6.91 1.77
N TYR A 28 -13.45 7.54 2.70
CA TYR A 28 -14.64 6.94 3.31
C TYR A 28 -15.81 7.06 2.34
N LEU A 29 -16.49 5.95 2.08
CA LEU A 29 -17.72 5.91 1.30
C LEU A 29 -18.88 5.62 2.25
N PRO A 30 -20.02 6.35 2.16
CA PRO A 30 -21.17 6.13 3.05
C PRO A 30 -21.68 4.69 3.08
N GLN A 31 -21.45 3.92 2.01
CA GLN A 31 -21.95 2.55 1.84
C GLN A 31 -21.02 1.48 2.47
N ARG A 32 -19.91 1.86 3.11
CA ARG A 32 -18.92 0.92 3.66
C ARG A 32 -18.50 1.27 5.09
N GLY A 33 -18.37 0.24 5.93
CA GLY A 33 -17.82 0.39 7.30
C GLY A 33 -16.30 0.56 7.36
N GLN A 34 -15.60 0.51 6.22
CA GLN A 34 -14.15 0.68 6.10
C GLN A 34 -13.82 1.61 4.91
N PRO A 35 -12.67 2.32 4.94
CA PRO A 35 -12.24 3.15 3.81
C PRO A 35 -12.09 2.34 2.51
N HIS A 36 -12.42 2.96 1.38
CA HIS A 36 -12.06 2.49 0.06
C HIS A 36 -10.64 2.97 -0.27
N HIS A 37 -9.75 2.06 -0.62
CA HIS A 37 -8.33 2.28 -0.82
C HIS A 37 -7.94 2.54 -2.27
N TRP A 38 -8.92 2.66 -3.16
CA TRP A 38 -8.70 2.98 -4.57
C TRP A 38 -9.80 3.90 -5.15
N GLN A 39 -9.74 5.18 -4.83
CA GLN A 39 -10.67 6.20 -5.34
C GLN A 39 -9.90 7.21 -6.18
N MET A 40 -9.77 6.90 -7.47
CA MET A 40 -9.10 7.75 -8.44
C MET A 40 -10.09 8.74 -9.09
N PRO A 41 -9.63 9.92 -9.53
CA PRO A 41 -10.46 10.81 -10.33
C PRO A 41 -10.86 10.15 -11.66
N PRO A 42 -11.89 10.64 -12.35
CA PRO A 42 -12.14 10.27 -13.74
C PRO A 42 -10.89 10.47 -14.60
N ALA A 43 -10.62 9.53 -15.50
CA ALA A 43 -9.48 9.59 -16.42
C ALA A 43 -9.97 9.81 -17.84
N ASP A 44 -9.52 10.91 -18.44
CA ASP A 44 -9.78 11.22 -19.85
C ASP A 44 -8.63 10.75 -20.77
N ASP A 45 -7.45 10.51 -20.20
CA ASP A 45 -6.25 10.09 -20.93
C ASP A 45 -5.46 9.02 -20.16
N TYR A 46 -4.92 8.05 -20.91
CA TYR A 46 -4.21 6.91 -20.32
C TYR A 46 -2.83 7.29 -19.79
N VAL A 47 -2.12 8.20 -20.46
CA VAL A 47 -0.76 8.62 -20.07
C VAL A 47 -0.82 9.46 -18.79
N ASP A 48 -1.79 10.36 -18.70
CA ASP A 48 -2.08 11.13 -17.48
C ASP A 48 -2.49 10.22 -16.32
N ALA A 49 -3.36 9.23 -16.58
CA ALA A 49 -3.73 8.23 -15.58
C ALA A 49 -2.49 7.43 -15.10
N CYS A 50 -1.60 7.05 -16.02
CA CYS A 50 -0.32 6.44 -15.65
C CYS A 50 0.55 7.34 -14.78
N ALA A 51 0.66 8.64 -15.12
CA ALA A 51 1.43 9.60 -14.34
C ALA A 51 0.86 9.78 -12.93
N TYR A 52 -0.47 9.91 -12.82
CA TYR A 52 -1.17 10.01 -11.55
C TYR A 52 -1.01 8.73 -10.72
N GLY A 53 -1.07 7.56 -11.34
CA GLY A 53 -0.80 6.26 -10.71
C GLY A 53 0.59 6.19 -10.08
N ARG A 54 1.63 6.62 -10.83
CA ARG A 54 3.02 6.70 -10.31
C ARG A 54 3.12 7.63 -9.11
N GLU A 55 2.51 8.80 -9.19
CA GLU A 55 2.49 9.77 -8.07
C GLU A 55 1.81 9.17 -6.82
N CYS A 56 0.70 8.45 -7.01
CA CYS A 56 0.03 7.74 -5.91
C CYS A 56 0.91 6.65 -5.27
N ALA A 57 1.67 5.90 -6.07
CA ALA A 57 2.62 4.92 -5.55
C ALA A 57 3.76 5.60 -4.77
N ALA A 58 4.24 6.76 -5.21
CA ALA A 58 5.21 7.57 -4.46
C ALA A 58 4.63 8.06 -3.12
N HIS A 59 3.36 8.47 -3.10
CA HIS A 59 2.66 8.81 -1.87
C HIS A 59 2.53 7.62 -0.91
N LEU A 60 2.22 6.42 -1.40
CA LEU A 60 2.23 5.20 -0.58
C LEU A 60 3.62 4.92 0.00
N ALA A 61 4.66 5.00 -0.82
CA ALA A 61 6.03 4.75 -0.37
C ALA A 61 6.48 5.76 0.70
N GLN A 62 6.18 7.06 0.50
CA GLN A 62 6.46 8.09 1.48
C GLN A 62 5.66 7.90 2.78
N TYR A 63 4.40 7.47 2.68
CA TYR A 63 3.57 7.11 3.84
C TYR A 63 4.19 5.98 4.65
N LEU A 64 4.63 4.90 3.99
CA LEU A 64 5.29 3.77 4.64
C LEU A 64 6.62 4.18 5.28
N LYS A 65 7.40 5.03 4.61
CA LYS A 65 8.67 5.57 5.12
C LYS A 65 8.47 6.40 6.40
N ASP A 66 7.42 7.23 6.45
CA ASP A 66 7.14 8.10 7.59
C ASP A 66 6.43 7.38 8.74
N ASN A 67 5.92 6.16 8.52
CA ASN A 67 5.16 5.37 9.50
C ASN A 67 5.64 3.92 9.51
N LEU A 68 6.91 3.70 9.85
CA LEU A 68 7.52 2.37 9.80
C LEU A 68 6.74 1.37 10.64
N GLU A 69 6.18 1.71 11.79
CA GLU A 69 5.36 0.80 12.63
C GLU A 69 4.07 0.28 11.96
N ARG A 70 3.72 0.82 10.79
CA ARG A 70 2.52 0.46 10.01
C ARG A 70 2.82 -0.43 8.81
N HIS A 71 4.10 -0.67 8.50
CA HIS A 71 4.46 -1.67 7.51
C HIS A 71 3.86 -3.03 7.90
N ASN A 72 3.58 -3.87 6.90
CA ASN A 72 3.04 -5.23 7.07
C ASN A 72 1.59 -5.33 7.64
N ARG A 73 0.76 -4.29 7.49
CA ARG A 73 -0.68 -4.32 7.84
C ARG A 73 -1.62 -4.61 6.65
N GLY A 74 -1.08 -5.17 5.56
CA GLY A 74 -1.84 -5.54 4.37
C GLY A 74 -2.37 -4.37 3.53
N LEU A 75 -1.81 -3.16 3.65
CA LEU A 75 -2.30 -1.97 2.94
C LEU A 75 -2.29 -2.14 1.41
N LEU A 76 -1.24 -2.76 0.84
CA LEU A 76 -1.18 -3.04 -0.60
C LEU A 76 -2.28 -4.03 -1.03
N GLY A 77 -2.59 -5.01 -0.18
CA GLY A 77 -3.70 -5.95 -0.42
C GLY A 77 -5.06 -5.25 -0.39
N LYS A 78 -5.27 -4.30 0.54
CA LYS A 78 -6.50 -3.48 0.59
C LYS A 78 -6.64 -2.60 -0.64
N ILE A 79 -5.54 -2.03 -1.13
CA ILE A 79 -5.50 -1.27 -2.38
C ILE A 79 -5.91 -2.18 -3.53
N ALA A 80 -5.25 -3.34 -3.70
CA ALA A 80 -5.55 -4.28 -4.77
C ALA A 80 -6.99 -4.79 -4.73
N TYR A 81 -7.53 -5.06 -3.54
CA TYR A 81 -8.92 -5.47 -3.35
C TYR A 81 -9.94 -4.46 -3.88
N ASP A 82 -9.61 -3.16 -3.80
CA ASP A 82 -10.48 -2.06 -4.21
C ASP A 82 -10.27 -1.62 -5.67
N ILE A 83 -9.31 -2.21 -6.40
CA ILE A 83 -9.08 -1.95 -7.82
C ILE A 83 -10.04 -2.78 -8.67
N ASP A 84 -10.74 -2.15 -9.62
CA ASP A 84 -11.35 -2.88 -10.73
C ASP A 84 -10.31 -3.12 -11.84
N PHE A 85 -9.72 -4.31 -11.83
CA PHE A 85 -8.72 -4.70 -12.85
C PHE A 85 -9.32 -4.94 -14.23
N ARG A 86 -10.65 -4.95 -14.36
CA ARG A 86 -11.33 -5.19 -15.65
C ARG A 86 -11.74 -3.90 -16.35
N ASP A 87 -11.45 -2.74 -15.77
CA ASP A 87 -11.78 -1.43 -16.35
C ASP A 87 -11.18 -1.30 -17.77
N PRO A 88 -12.02 -1.21 -18.82
CA PRO A 88 -11.53 -1.11 -20.20
C PRO A 88 -11.12 0.32 -20.58
N HIS A 89 -11.35 1.32 -19.73
CA HIS A 89 -11.16 2.74 -20.02
C HIS A 89 -9.74 3.22 -19.68
N HIS A 90 -9.49 4.51 -19.94
CA HIS A 90 -8.22 5.19 -19.63
C HIS A 90 -7.81 5.04 -18.16
N ALA A 91 -8.76 4.87 -17.25
CA ALA A 91 -8.54 4.67 -15.82
C ALA A 91 -7.72 3.42 -15.48
N ARG A 92 -7.61 2.42 -16.39
CA ARG A 92 -6.65 1.33 -16.24
C ARG A 92 -5.19 1.82 -16.11
N GLY A 93 -4.89 3.00 -16.65
CA GLY A 93 -3.58 3.63 -16.54
C GLY A 93 -3.17 3.89 -15.09
N TYR A 94 -4.11 4.15 -14.18
CA TYR A 94 -3.80 4.37 -12.77
C TYR A 94 -3.11 3.17 -12.12
N TRP A 95 -3.68 1.97 -12.26
CA TRP A 95 -3.10 0.80 -11.62
C TRP A 95 -1.82 0.36 -12.34
N VAL A 96 -1.76 0.49 -13.66
CA VAL A 96 -0.52 0.22 -14.43
C VAL A 96 0.61 1.12 -13.95
N GLY A 97 0.39 2.43 -13.92
CA GLY A 97 1.39 3.40 -13.47
C GLY A 97 1.79 3.18 -12.00
N PHE A 98 0.80 2.90 -11.15
CA PHE A 98 1.04 2.62 -9.73
C PHE A 98 1.94 1.41 -9.51
N PHE A 99 1.60 0.26 -10.09
CA PHE A 99 2.37 -0.97 -9.89
C PHE A 99 3.73 -0.91 -10.58
N ASN A 100 3.85 -0.28 -11.76
CA ASN A 100 5.15 -0.10 -12.41
C ASN A 100 6.12 0.72 -11.55
N TYR A 101 5.65 1.79 -10.89
CA TYR A 101 6.53 2.54 -9.99
C TYR A 101 6.80 1.80 -8.68
N ALA A 102 5.81 1.07 -8.16
CA ALA A 102 6.03 0.20 -7.00
C ALA A 102 7.10 -0.88 -7.30
N GLU A 103 7.10 -1.46 -8.51
CA GLU A 103 8.13 -2.40 -8.97
C GLU A 103 9.52 -1.78 -8.99
N GLN A 104 9.65 -0.55 -9.51
CA GLN A 104 10.92 0.19 -9.46
C GLN A 104 11.43 0.38 -8.02
N LEU A 105 10.54 0.74 -7.09
CA LEU A 105 10.90 0.87 -5.68
C LEU A 105 11.29 -0.48 -5.04
N MET A 106 10.62 -1.58 -5.42
CA MET A 106 10.97 -2.93 -4.98
C MET A 106 12.38 -3.31 -5.44
N VAL A 107 12.73 -3.03 -6.70
CA VAL A 107 14.10 -3.26 -7.21
C VAL A 107 15.13 -2.45 -6.42
N LEU A 108 14.87 -1.17 -6.18
CA LEU A 108 15.77 -0.32 -5.38
C LEU A 108 15.93 -0.84 -3.94
N GLY A 109 14.86 -1.37 -3.33
CA GLY A 109 14.92 -2.01 -2.02
C GLY A 109 15.71 -3.32 -2.05
N ALA A 110 15.44 -4.18 -3.03
CA ALA A 110 16.09 -5.48 -3.21
C ALA A 110 17.60 -5.35 -3.44
N LEU A 111 18.06 -4.28 -4.12
CA LEU A 111 19.49 -3.99 -4.28
C LEU A 111 20.22 -3.70 -2.95
N ARG A 112 19.50 -3.49 -1.85
CA ARG A 112 20.08 -3.13 -0.54
C ARG A 112 20.14 -4.31 0.45
N CYS A 113 19.63 -5.49 0.09
CA CYS A 113 19.71 -6.67 0.96
C CYS A 113 19.72 -7.97 0.15
N ASP A 114 20.24 -9.05 0.75
CA ASP A 114 19.95 -10.39 0.27
C ASP A 114 18.48 -10.72 0.61
N VAL A 115 17.61 -10.63 -0.39
CA VAL A 115 16.17 -10.80 -0.22
C VAL A 115 15.79 -12.20 0.27
N PHE A 116 16.57 -13.23 -0.11
CA PHE A 116 16.28 -14.62 0.27
C PHE A 116 16.76 -14.89 1.70
N GLN A 117 17.96 -14.42 2.05
CA GLN A 117 18.42 -14.50 3.44
C GLN A 117 17.50 -13.70 4.38
N HIS A 118 16.99 -12.56 3.92
CA HIS A 118 16.06 -11.74 4.68
C HIS A 118 14.73 -12.48 4.91
N VAL A 119 14.12 -13.08 3.88
CA VAL A 119 12.85 -13.81 4.06
C VAL A 119 13.01 -15.04 4.94
N ASP A 120 14.15 -15.74 4.89
CA ASP A 120 14.44 -16.86 5.80
C ASP A 120 14.49 -16.40 7.26
N SER A 121 15.09 -15.24 7.52
CA SER A 121 15.14 -14.64 8.85
C SER A 121 13.73 -14.27 9.34
N VAL A 122 12.88 -13.72 8.47
CA VAL A 122 11.47 -13.42 8.78
C VAL A 122 10.69 -14.70 9.12
N HIS A 123 10.84 -15.76 8.31
CA HIS A 123 10.21 -17.06 8.59
C HIS A 123 10.68 -17.65 9.93
N ALA A 124 11.98 -17.57 10.23
CA ALA A 124 12.53 -18.05 11.50
C ALA A 124 11.96 -17.28 12.69
N MET A 125 11.88 -15.95 12.59
CA MET A 125 11.27 -15.10 13.61
C MET A 125 9.80 -15.47 13.87
N GLN A 126 9.02 -15.68 12.80
CA GLN A 126 7.61 -16.07 12.93
C GLN A 126 7.46 -17.43 13.63
N ARG A 127 8.28 -18.43 13.27
CA ARG A 127 8.29 -19.74 13.95
C ARG A 127 8.64 -19.61 15.43
N ALA A 128 9.62 -18.77 15.77
CA ALA A 128 10.01 -18.53 17.16
C ALA A 128 8.88 -17.85 17.97
N LEU A 129 8.15 -16.90 17.37
CA LEU A 129 6.98 -16.28 17.99
C LEU A 129 5.85 -17.29 18.25
N ILE A 130 5.62 -18.21 17.32
CA ILE A 130 4.63 -19.28 17.49
C ILE A 130 5.06 -20.20 18.64
N ALA A 131 6.29 -20.70 18.63
CA ALA A 131 6.81 -21.57 19.69
C ALA A 131 6.77 -20.91 21.07
N LYS A 132 7.13 -19.61 21.16
CA LYS A 132 6.97 -18.83 22.39
C LYS A 132 5.52 -18.80 22.87
N THR A 133 4.58 -18.54 21.96
CA THR A 133 3.14 -18.46 22.27
C THR A 133 2.62 -19.79 22.81
N GLU A 134 3.03 -20.90 22.20
CA GLU A 134 2.72 -22.27 22.64
C GLU A 134 3.31 -22.58 24.03
N LEU A 135 4.57 -22.22 24.28
CA LEU A 135 5.22 -22.37 25.59
C LEU A 135 4.55 -21.52 26.69
N GLU A 136 4.01 -20.35 26.33
CA GLU A 136 3.21 -19.50 27.22
C GLU A 136 1.79 -20.04 27.48
N GLY A 137 1.41 -21.18 26.89
CA GLY A 137 0.09 -21.78 27.04
C GLY A 137 -1.04 -20.99 26.37
N LYS A 138 -0.70 -20.07 25.45
CA LYS A 138 -1.66 -19.28 24.69
C LYS A 138 -1.89 -19.96 23.35
N THR A 139 -3.15 -20.14 22.93
CA THR A 139 -3.45 -20.64 21.59
C THR A 139 -3.00 -19.60 20.55
N PRO A 140 -2.21 -19.97 19.53
CA PRO A 140 -1.87 -19.03 18.47
C PRO A 140 -3.17 -18.57 17.79
N GLY A 141 -3.44 -17.26 17.85
CA GLY A 141 -4.62 -16.67 17.23
C GLY A 141 -4.61 -16.95 15.72
N ARG A 142 -5.64 -17.64 15.23
CA ARG A 142 -5.96 -17.69 13.80
C ARG A 142 -6.28 -16.26 13.36
N ASN A 143 -5.35 -15.60 12.68
CA ASN A 143 -5.65 -14.38 11.96
C ASN A 143 -6.36 -14.77 10.66
N SER A 144 -7.68 -14.59 10.65
CA SER A 144 -8.55 -14.55 9.47
C SER A 144 -8.32 -13.28 8.66
#